data_AF-A0A8D8G061-F1
#
_entry.id   AF-A0A8D8G061-F1
#
_cell.length_a   1.000
_cell.length_b   1.000
_cell.length_c   1.000
_cell.angle_alpha   90.00
_cell.angle_beta   90.00
_cell.angle_gamma   90.00
#
_symmetry.space_group_name_H-M   'P 1'
#
loop_
_entity.id
_entity.type
_entity.pdbx_description
1 polymer ?
#
loop_
_entity_poly.entity_id
_entity_poly.type
_entity_poly.pdbx_seq_one_letter_code
_entity_poly.pdbx_strand_id
1 'polypeptide(L)'
;ESADVFKIWQMELDRRLVELPGRMLPQELIFFSPSAGGFPSGEQADWSIHFRNNPMFSTVRLNRWYLIVPNRANREASDFLGCLIQAARGMRFEIDQPEMVAIPDDNPATYVRTLDNVVNRDPQMIMCVV
;
A
#
# COMPACT_ATOMS: atom_id res chain seq x y z
N GLU A 1 -34.21 -16.10 37.24
CA GLU A 1 -32.98 -15.77 37.98
C GLU A 1 -32.41 -14.40 37.60
N SER A 2 -31.80 -14.21 36.42
CA SER A 2 -31.16 -12.91 36.11
C SER A 2 -32.13 -11.72 36.03
N ALA A 3 -33.38 -11.93 35.59
CA ALA A 3 -34.42 -10.90 35.58
C ALA A 3 -34.93 -10.53 36.98
N ASP A 4 -34.79 -11.44 37.96
CA ASP A 4 -35.29 -11.24 39.31
C ASP A 4 -34.36 -10.35 40.13
N VAL A 5 -33.06 -10.35 39.80
CA VAL A 5 -32.07 -9.43 40.38
C VAL A 5 -32.43 -7.98 40.09
N PHE A 6 -32.83 -7.63 38.87
CA PHE A 6 -33.22 -6.25 38.53
C PHE A 6 -34.39 -5.72 39.38
N LYS A 7 -35.34 -6.61 39.75
CA LYS A 7 -36.46 -6.25 40.64
C LYS A 7 -36.01 -5.92 42.06
N ILE A 8 -35.01 -6.63 42.59
CA ILE A 8 -34.42 -6.36 43.92
C ILE A 8 -33.79 -4.96 43.94
N TRP A 9 -33.13 -4.58 42.85
CA TRP A 9 -32.49 -3.26 42.71
C TRP A 9 -33.46 -2.16 42.23
N GLN A 10 -34.76 -2.46 42.04
CA GLN A 10 -35.75 -1.54 41.47
C GLN A 10 -35.32 -0.91 40.13
N MET A 11 -34.64 -1.71 39.30
CA MET A 11 -34.15 -1.29 37.99
C MET A 11 -34.95 -1.96 36.87
N GLU A 12 -35.11 -1.26 35.75
CA GLU A 12 -35.66 -1.80 34.51
C GLU A 12 -34.70 -1.49 33.36
N LEU A 13 -34.52 -2.45 32.44
CA LEU A 13 -33.79 -2.23 31.20
C LEU A 13 -34.71 -1.48 30.22
N ASP A 14 -34.30 -0.29 29.77
CA ASP A 14 -35.01 0.40 28.70
C ASP A 14 -34.98 -0.49 27.44
N ARG A 15 -36.14 -0.62 26.80
CA ARG A 15 -36.32 -1.41 25.58
C ARG A 15 -35.97 -0.62 24.32
N ARG A 16 -35.67 0.67 24.48
CA ARG A 16 -35.26 1.57 23.40
C ARG A 16 -33.76 1.80 23.46
N LEU A 17 -33.15 1.91 22.29
CA LEU A 17 -31.77 2.35 22.19
C LEU A 17 -31.67 3.81 22.61
N VAL A 18 -30.57 4.15 23.27
CA VAL A 18 -30.24 5.54 23.60
C VAL A 18 -29.82 6.25 22.32
N GLU A 19 -30.55 7.30 21.95
CA GLU A 19 -30.17 8.17 20.84
C GLU A 19 -29.11 9.18 21.32
N LEU A 20 -28.00 9.26 20.59
CA LEU A 20 -26.93 10.19 20.89
C LEU A 20 -26.78 11.17 19.72
N PRO A 21 -26.74 12.48 19.97
CA PRO A 21 -26.44 13.46 18.92
C PRO A 21 -24.98 13.26 18.46
N GLY A 22 -24.84 12.82 17.22
CA GLY A 22 -23.56 12.73 16.53
C GLY A 22 -23.35 13.89 15.55
N ARG A 23 -22.16 13.95 14.96
CA ARG A 23 -21.84 14.83 13.83
C ARG A 23 -21.17 14.03 12.73
N MET A 24 -21.51 14.33 11.48
CA MET A 24 -20.74 13.86 10.32
C MET A 24 -19.81 14.97 9.87
N LEU A 25 -18.53 14.64 9.71
CA LEU A 25 -17.54 15.55 9.17
C LEU A 25 -17.71 15.68 7.66
N PRO A 26 -17.40 16.86 7.06
CA PRO A 26 -17.35 16.99 5.62
C PRO A 26 -16.25 16.09 5.03
N GLN A 27 -16.38 15.74 3.76
CA GLN A 27 -15.33 15.01 3.04
C GLN A 27 -14.11 15.89 2.87
N GLU A 28 -12.94 15.28 3.06
CA GLU A 28 -11.66 15.95 2.82
C GLU A 28 -11.26 15.85 1.35
N LEU A 29 -10.47 16.83 0.90
CA LEU A 29 -9.91 16.87 -0.45
C LEU A 29 -8.49 16.28 -0.47
N ILE A 30 -8.24 15.41 -1.43
CA ILE A 30 -6.96 14.72 -1.64
C ILE A 30 -6.26 15.33 -2.84
N PHE A 31 -5.07 15.86 -2.62
CA PHE A 31 -4.28 16.56 -3.62
C PHE A 31 -3.19 15.65 -4.19
N PHE A 32 -3.22 15.47 -5.50
CA PHE A 32 -2.26 14.66 -6.27
C PHE A 32 -1.24 15.52 -7.05
N SER A 33 -1.48 16.82 -7.16
CA SER A 33 -0.56 17.79 -7.73
C SER A 33 -0.78 19.14 -7.06
N PRO A 34 0.25 19.95 -6.82
CA PRO A 34 0.10 21.32 -6.34
C PRO A 34 -0.73 22.22 -7.26
N SER A 35 -0.81 21.90 -8.55
CA SER A 35 -1.50 22.69 -9.57
C SER A 35 -2.88 22.16 -9.96
N ALA A 36 -3.27 20.97 -9.50
CA ALA A 36 -4.57 20.37 -9.79
C ALA A 36 -5.54 20.59 -8.63
N GLY A 37 -6.85 20.63 -8.93
CA GLY A 37 -7.88 20.62 -7.89
C GLY A 37 -7.81 19.32 -7.07
N GLY A 38 -8.14 19.42 -5.79
CA GLY A 38 -8.24 18.25 -4.91
C GLY A 38 -9.43 17.36 -5.30
N PHE A 39 -9.31 16.06 -5.06
CA PHE A 39 -10.38 15.09 -5.28
C PHE A 39 -11.07 14.77 -3.95
N PRO A 40 -12.41 14.74 -3.89
CA PRO A 40 -13.09 14.33 -2.67
C PRO A 40 -12.71 12.89 -2.30
N SER A 41 -12.58 12.61 -1.01
CA SER A 41 -12.30 11.26 -0.49
C SER A 41 -13.40 10.24 -0.79
N GLY A 42 -14.57 10.70 -1.24
CA GLY A 42 -15.75 9.87 -1.49
C GLY A 42 -16.52 9.55 -0.21
N GLU A 43 -17.74 9.03 -0.36
CA GLU A 43 -18.64 8.73 0.76
C GLU A 43 -18.11 7.62 1.67
N GLN A 44 -17.39 6.66 1.08
CA GLN A 44 -16.77 5.53 1.78
C GLN A 44 -15.32 5.81 2.20
N ALA A 45 -14.84 7.05 2.03
CA ALA A 45 -13.43 7.40 2.19
C ALA A 45 -12.49 6.46 1.38
N ASP A 46 -12.86 6.17 0.13
CA ASP A 46 -12.05 5.40 -0.82
C ASP A 46 -11.74 6.23 -2.07
N TRP A 47 -10.46 6.54 -2.25
CA TRP A 47 -9.93 7.34 -3.35
C TRP A 47 -8.97 6.54 -4.24
N SER A 48 -8.98 5.21 -4.14
CA SER A 48 -8.05 4.32 -4.87
C SER A 48 -8.13 4.48 -6.39
N ILE A 49 -9.32 4.83 -6.91
CA ILE A 49 -9.51 5.07 -8.35
C ILE A 49 -8.84 6.36 -8.82
N HIS A 50 -8.77 7.38 -7.95
CA HIS A 50 -8.13 8.66 -8.28
C HIS A 50 -6.62 8.52 -8.36
N PHE A 51 -6.02 7.60 -7.61
CA PHE A 51 -4.57 7.29 -7.70
C PHE A 51 -4.13 6.81 -9.08
N ARG A 52 -4.97 6.04 -9.79
CA ARG A 52 -4.57 5.41 -11.07
C ARG A 52 -4.40 6.38 -12.22
N ASN A 53 -5.12 7.50 -12.18
CA ASN A 53 -5.23 8.45 -13.28
C ASN A 53 -4.57 9.80 -12.99
N ASN A 54 -4.01 9.97 -11.79
CA ASN A 54 -3.39 11.22 -11.35
C ASN A 54 -1.91 11.01 -11.02
N PRO A 55 -1.06 12.03 -11.20
CA PRO A 55 0.33 11.97 -10.76
C PRO A 55 0.43 11.76 -9.25
N MET A 56 1.55 11.21 -8.78
CA MET A 56 1.89 11.30 -7.35
C MET A 56 2.17 12.76 -6.97
N PHE A 57 1.73 13.17 -5.77
CA PHE A 57 1.94 14.54 -5.27
C PHE A 57 3.42 14.95 -5.24
N SER A 58 4.28 14.01 -4.84
CA SER A 58 5.73 14.14 -4.89
C SER A 58 6.33 12.81 -5.33
N THR A 59 7.27 12.85 -6.27
CA THR A 59 7.91 11.66 -6.82
C THR A 59 9.40 11.93 -7.06
N VAL A 60 10.20 10.88 -6.94
CA VAL A 60 11.64 10.87 -7.28
C VAL A 60 11.84 9.79 -8.32
N ARG A 61 12.61 10.05 -9.37
CA ARG A 61 12.91 9.04 -10.39
C ARG A 61 13.67 7.85 -9.78
N LEU A 62 13.20 6.65 -10.07
CA LEU A 62 13.84 5.39 -9.68
C LEU A 62 14.67 4.87 -10.86
N ASN A 63 15.96 5.22 -10.88
CA ASN A 63 16.89 4.87 -11.95
C ASN A 63 17.83 3.71 -11.61
N ARG A 64 18.19 3.54 -10.34
CA ARG A 64 19.19 2.54 -9.89
C ARG A 64 18.60 1.66 -8.81
N TRP A 65 17.98 0.57 -9.23
CA TRP A 65 17.34 -0.38 -8.33
C TRP A 65 17.51 -1.81 -8.84
N TYR A 66 17.31 -2.75 -7.93
CA TYR A 66 17.66 -4.16 -8.12
C TYR A 66 16.48 -5.05 -7.81
N LEU A 67 16.32 -6.13 -8.58
CA LEU A 67 15.30 -7.15 -8.37
C LEU A 67 15.98 -8.49 -8.11
N ILE A 68 15.99 -8.92 -6.85
CA ILE A 68 16.53 -10.23 -6.43
C ILE A 68 15.43 -11.27 -6.57
N VAL A 69 15.69 -12.31 -7.38
CA VAL A 69 14.68 -13.32 -7.73
C VAL A 69 15.26 -14.73 -7.76
N PRO A 70 14.61 -15.75 -7.15
CA PRO A 70 14.97 -17.14 -7.33
C PRO A 70 14.87 -17.56 -8.80
N ASN A 71 15.82 -18.37 -9.28
CA ASN A 71 15.80 -18.88 -10.66
C ASN A 71 14.45 -19.50 -11.07
N ARG A 72 13.76 -20.16 -10.13
CA ARG A 72 12.45 -20.78 -10.33
C ARG A 72 11.32 -19.79 -10.67
N ALA A 73 11.47 -18.51 -10.32
CA ALA A 73 10.44 -17.48 -10.43
C ALA A 73 10.81 -16.36 -11.42
N ASN A 74 11.85 -16.57 -12.23
CA ASN A 74 12.38 -15.52 -13.10
C ASN A 74 11.35 -15.02 -14.14
N ARG A 75 10.52 -15.93 -14.65
CA ARG A 75 9.45 -15.59 -15.61
C ARG A 75 8.36 -14.75 -14.96
N GLU A 76 7.85 -15.21 -13.82
CA GLU A 76 6.80 -14.56 -13.04
C GLU A 76 7.26 -13.18 -12.57
N ALA A 77 8.53 -13.04 -12.18
CA ALA A 77 9.12 -11.77 -11.80
C ALA A 77 9.23 -10.80 -12.99
N SER A 78 9.55 -11.29 -14.19
CA SER A 78 9.55 -10.47 -15.41
C SER A 78 8.15 -9.97 -15.76
N ASP A 79 7.13 -10.84 -15.66
CA ASP A 79 5.74 -10.47 -15.90
C ASP A 79 5.25 -9.44 -14.86
N PHE A 80 5.58 -9.66 -13.59
CA PHE A 80 5.31 -8.72 -12.50
C PHE A 80 5.98 -7.35 -12.74
N LEU A 81 7.24 -7.34 -13.17
CA LEU A 81 7.98 -6.12 -13.46
C LEU A 81 7.29 -5.30 -14.57
N GLY A 82 6.76 -5.97 -15.60
CA GLY A 82 5.96 -5.33 -16.64
C GLY A 82 4.72 -4.62 -16.07
N CYS A 83 3.98 -5.30 -15.21
CA CYS A 83 2.81 -4.74 -14.52
C CYS A 83 3.18 -3.57 -13.61
N LEU A 84 4.29 -3.67 -12.87
CA LEU A 84 4.77 -2.63 -11.97
C LEU A 84 5.12 -1.34 -12.74
N ILE A 85 5.88 -1.47 -13.84
CA ILE A 85 6.25 -0.33 -14.68
C ILE A 85 5.01 0.29 -15.33
N GLN A 86 4.05 -0.53 -15.77
CA GLN A 86 2.78 -0.04 -16.33
C GLN A 86 1.96 0.75 -15.30
N ALA A 87 1.84 0.24 -14.07
CA ALA A 87 1.13 0.93 -13.00
C ALA A 87 1.82 2.25 -12.62
N ALA A 88 3.16 2.25 -12.52
CA ALA A 88 3.95 3.44 -12.24
C ALA A 88 3.73 4.56 -13.27
N ARG A 89 3.61 4.22 -14.55
CA ARG A 89 3.30 5.20 -15.63
C ARG A 89 1.98 5.93 -15.40
N GLY A 90 0.93 5.24 -14.94
CA GLY A 90 -0.37 5.86 -14.62
C GLY A 90 -0.25 6.94 -13.54
N MET A 91 0.63 6.71 -12.57
CA MET A 91 0.94 7.63 -11.47
C MET A 91 2.03 8.66 -11.80
N ARG A 92 2.50 8.69 -13.06
CA ARG A 92 3.66 9.49 -13.50
C ARG A 92 4.91 9.28 -12.64
N PHE A 93 5.07 8.07 -12.12
CA PHE A 93 6.26 7.65 -11.43
C PHE A 93 7.26 7.10 -12.46
N GLU A 94 8.37 7.81 -12.65
CA GLU A 94 9.44 7.39 -13.55
C GLU A 94 10.29 6.27 -12.92
N ILE A 95 10.16 5.07 -13.46
CA ILE A 95 10.93 3.88 -13.07
C ILE A 95 11.68 3.35 -14.30
N ASP A 96 13.01 3.29 -14.22
CA ASP A 96 13.86 2.64 -15.23
C ASP A 96 13.90 1.11 -15.01
N GLN A 97 14.40 0.36 -15.98
CA GLN A 97 14.54 -1.09 -15.85
C GLN A 97 15.54 -1.44 -14.72
N PRO A 98 15.19 -2.33 -13.77
CA PRO A 98 16.09 -2.76 -12.71
C PRO A 98 17.18 -3.69 -13.23
N GLU A 99 18.24 -3.83 -12.45
CA GLU A 99 19.17 -4.95 -12.60
C GLU A 99 18.58 -6.19 -11.90
N MET A 100 18.26 -7.22 -12.68
CA MET A 100 17.78 -8.50 -12.14
C MET A 100 18.95 -9.35 -11.65
N VAL A 101 18.90 -9.74 -10.38
CA VAL A 101 19.91 -10.58 -9.73
C VAL A 101 19.28 -11.92 -9.40
N ALA A 102 19.61 -12.92 -10.20
CA ALA A 102 19.08 -14.26 -10.02
C ALA A 102 19.83 -15.01 -8.90
N ILE A 103 19.09 -15.65 -8.00
CA ILE A 103 19.64 -16.47 -6.91
C ILE A 103 19.32 -17.95 -7.10
N PRO A 104 20.22 -18.87 -6.66
CA PRO A 104 20.07 -20.30 -6.89
C PRO A 104 18.90 -20.93 -6.13
N ASP A 105 18.61 -20.44 -4.93
CA ASP A 105 17.60 -20.95 -4.01
C ASP A 105 16.96 -19.78 -3.24
N ASP A 106 15.85 -20.06 -2.57
CA ASP A 106 15.10 -19.11 -1.73
C ASP A 106 15.52 -19.14 -0.25
N ASN A 107 16.71 -19.69 0.05
CA ASN A 107 17.22 -19.72 1.41
C ASN A 107 17.51 -18.28 1.89
N PRO A 108 17.06 -17.89 3.08
CA PRO A 108 17.41 -16.59 3.67
C PRO A 108 18.91 -16.25 3.64
N ALA A 109 19.79 -17.24 3.83
CA ALA A 109 21.24 -17.03 3.78
C ALA A 109 21.73 -16.56 2.39
N THR A 110 21.09 -17.04 1.32
CA THR A 110 21.41 -16.67 -0.06
C THR A 110 20.96 -15.23 -0.34
N TYR A 111 19.77 -14.84 0.13
CA TYR A 111 19.32 -13.44 0.05
C TYR A 111 20.26 -12.49 0.77
N VAL A 112 20.64 -12.79 2.02
CA VAL A 112 21.55 -11.92 2.81
C VAL A 112 22.87 -11.71 2.08
N ARG A 113 23.52 -12.80 1.62
CA ARG A 113 24.78 -12.71 0.86
C ARG A 113 24.63 -11.88 -0.42
N THR A 114 23.49 -12.01 -1.10
CA THR A 114 23.22 -11.27 -2.34
C THR A 114 22.96 -9.80 -2.05
N LEU A 115 22.22 -9.50 -0.99
CA LEU A 115 21.95 -8.14 -0.51
C LEU A 115 23.25 -7.43 -0.14
N ASP A 116 24.16 -8.07 0.59
CA ASP A 116 25.46 -7.50 0.95
C ASP A 116 26.25 -7.06 -0.31
N ASN A 117 26.20 -7.87 -1.37
CA ASN A 117 26.85 -7.53 -2.64
C ASN A 117 26.15 -6.38 -3.38
N VAL A 118 24.81 -6.34 -3.35
CA VAL A 118 24.01 -5.32 -4.05
C VAL A 118 24.07 -3.97 -3.33
N VAL A 119 24.06 -3.95 -2.01
CA VAL A 119 24.13 -2.71 -1.20
C VAL A 119 25.42 -1.94 -1.46
N ASN A 120 26.54 -2.63 -1.69
CA ASN A 120 27.81 -1.99 -2.07
C ASN A 120 27.75 -1.25 -3.42
N ARG A 121 26.71 -1.51 -4.22
CA ARG A 121 26.41 -0.78 -5.45
C ARG A 121 25.43 0.36 -5.21
N ASP A 122 25.31 0.90 -4.00
CA ASP A 122 24.56 2.13 -3.70
C ASP A 122 23.19 2.25 -4.44
N PRO A 123 22.28 1.27 -4.23
CA PRO A 123 20.97 1.26 -4.87
C PRO A 123 20.00 2.23 -4.20
N GLN A 124 19.09 2.81 -4.98
CA GLN A 124 17.94 3.57 -4.44
C GLN A 124 16.90 2.64 -3.80
N MET A 125 16.77 1.43 -4.34
CA MET A 125 15.81 0.42 -3.87
C MET A 125 16.31 -0.99 -4.23
N ILE A 126 16.01 -1.96 -3.37
CA ILE A 126 16.17 -3.38 -3.67
C ILE A 126 14.82 -4.06 -3.41
N MET A 127 14.33 -4.77 -4.42
CA MET A 127 13.12 -5.59 -4.33
C MET A 127 13.51 -7.07 -4.29
N CYS A 128 12.96 -7.84 -3.35
CA CYS A 128 13.16 -9.28 -3.25
C CYS A 128 11.85 -10.02 -3.57
N VAL A 129 11.90 -11.01 -4.46
CA VAL A 129 10.79 -11.89 -4.78
C VAL A 129 10.98 -13.20 -4.03
N VAL A 130 10.06 -13.59 -3.14
CA VAL A 130 10.16 -14.78 -2.27
C VAL A 130 9.19 -15.90 -2.68
#